data_AF-A0A2N6E9N6-F1
#
_entry.id   AF-A0A2N6E9N6-F1
#
_cell.length_a   1.000
_cell.length_b   1.000
_cell.length_c   1.000
_cell.angle_alpha   90.00
_cell.angle_beta   90.00
_cell.angle_gamma   90.00
#
_symmetry.space_group_name_H-M   'P 1'
#
loop_
_entity.id
_entity.type
_entity.pdbx_description
1 polymer ?
#
loop_
_entity_poly.entity_id
_entity_poly.type
_entity_poly.pdbx_seq_one_letter_code
_entity_poly.pdbx_strand_id
1 'polypeptide(L)'
;MHDIDLIPADYRRRRSLLRVLRIYLVLLAAVVAAVALGRVGLGQVLRTEQARVGELKTGEVQLLEQKRRLEELGASREDLRGRLALLEALRGGPPAQRMFEVVDRALNPSVWFSDWKFVREGEAGQAARGGQAGYFLIVPKGEGAFPEEPWRELTRMEIKGQALSHAALAEFVRRLLGQPEIADVHLLNTKTRQYRVGGVIEYELTVEIDCGKVPS
;
A
#
# COMPACT_ATOMS: atom_id res chain seq x y z
N MET A 1 117.59 -24.20 1.26
CA MET A 1 117.02 -25.46 1.80
C MET A 1 115.56 -25.47 1.41
N HIS A 2 115.11 -26.48 0.68
CA HIS A 2 113.75 -26.59 0.16
C HIS A 2 112.76 -26.88 1.30
N ASP A 3 111.75 -26.02 1.45
CA ASP A 3 110.57 -26.32 2.26
C ASP A 3 109.83 -27.50 1.64
N ILE A 4 109.82 -28.62 2.36
CA ILE A 4 109.07 -29.81 2.00
C ILE A 4 107.62 -29.57 2.40
N ASP A 5 106.78 -29.19 1.43
CA ASP A 5 105.33 -29.03 1.61
C ASP A 5 104.68 -30.44 1.73
N LEU A 6 104.51 -30.90 2.97
CA LEU A 6 103.99 -32.22 3.35
C LEU A 6 102.46 -32.36 3.27
N ILE A 7 101.76 -31.49 2.53
CA ILE A 7 100.30 -31.57 2.37
C ILE A 7 99.96 -32.15 0.98
N PRO A 8 99.44 -33.39 0.91
CA PRO A 8 99.08 -34.04 -0.36
C PRO A 8 98.09 -33.18 -1.17
N ALA A 9 98.38 -32.99 -2.46
CA ALA A 9 97.54 -32.20 -3.37
C ALA A 9 96.08 -32.71 -3.43
N ASP A 10 95.87 -34.01 -3.21
CA ASP A 10 94.55 -34.64 -3.22
C ASP A 10 93.66 -34.21 -2.05
N TYR A 11 94.26 -33.88 -0.90
CA TYR A 11 93.53 -33.41 0.27
C TYR A 11 92.96 -31.99 0.05
N ARG A 12 93.73 -31.13 -0.64
CA ARG A 12 93.29 -29.78 -1.01
C ARG A 12 92.13 -29.82 -2.03
N ARG A 13 92.16 -30.73 -3.01
CA ARG A 13 91.07 -30.93 -4.00
C ARG A 13 89.78 -31.45 -3.38
N ARG A 14 89.85 -32.41 -2.45
CA ARG A 14 88.65 -32.93 -1.78
C ARG A 14 87.94 -31.86 -0.95
N ARG A 15 88.72 -30.98 -0.30
CA ARG A 15 88.17 -29.88 0.53
C ARG A 15 87.53 -28.77 -0.31
N SER A 16 88.06 -28.47 -1.50
CA SER A 16 87.43 -27.50 -2.42
C SER A 16 86.15 -28.05 -3.05
N LEU A 17 86.13 -29.34 -3.44
CA LEU A 17 84.92 -30.00 -3.96
C LEU A 17 83.77 -30.01 -2.94
N LEU A 18 84.06 -30.35 -1.67
CA LEU A 18 83.04 -30.29 -0.61
C LEU A 18 82.51 -28.87 -0.37
N ARG A 19 83.35 -27.85 -0.55
CA ARG A 19 82.95 -26.44 -0.41
C ARG A 19 82.03 -26.02 -1.56
N VAL A 20 82.37 -26.38 -2.80
CA VAL A 20 81.53 -26.13 -3.98
C VAL A 20 80.19 -26.86 -3.88
N LEU A 21 80.20 -28.13 -3.44
CA LEU A 21 78.97 -28.91 -3.23
C LEU A 21 78.04 -28.26 -2.20
N ARG A 22 78.59 -27.78 -1.06
CA ARG A 22 77.80 -27.06 -0.04
C ARG A 22 77.19 -25.77 -0.59
N ILE A 23 77.95 -24.99 -1.36
CA ILE A 23 77.44 -23.77 -1.98
C ILE A 23 76.30 -24.10 -2.95
N TYR A 24 76.45 -25.15 -3.76
CA TYR A 24 75.41 -25.59 -4.71
C TYR A 24 74.13 -26.03 -3.99
N LEU A 25 74.25 -26.76 -2.88
CA LEU A 25 73.12 -27.16 -2.04
C LEU A 25 72.40 -25.96 -1.43
N VAL A 26 73.14 -24.95 -0.95
CA VAL A 26 72.55 -23.72 -0.40
C VAL A 26 71.81 -22.95 -1.49
N LEU A 27 72.39 -22.85 -2.69
CA LEU A 27 71.76 -22.19 -3.84
C LEU A 27 70.47 -22.89 -4.25
N LEU A 28 70.49 -24.22 -4.32
CA LEU A 28 69.30 -25.02 -4.63
C LEU A 28 68.21 -24.87 -3.55
N ALA A 29 68.59 -24.91 -2.28
CA ALA A 29 67.68 -24.67 -1.17
C ALA A 29 67.05 -23.26 -1.22
N ALA A 30 67.84 -22.24 -1.58
CA ALA A 30 67.35 -20.86 -1.74
C ALA A 30 66.32 -20.75 -2.88
N VAL A 31 66.55 -21.41 -4.02
CA VAL A 31 65.60 -21.43 -5.13
C VAL A 31 64.30 -22.13 -4.72
N VAL A 32 64.37 -23.27 -4.04
CA VAL A 32 63.17 -23.98 -3.55
C VAL A 32 62.39 -23.13 -2.54
N ALA A 33 63.09 -22.46 -1.63
CA ALA A 33 62.46 -21.55 -0.67
C ALA A 33 61.77 -20.36 -1.37
N ALA A 34 62.40 -19.77 -2.38
CA ALA A 34 61.80 -18.68 -3.16
C ALA A 34 60.51 -19.12 -3.89
N VAL A 35 60.50 -20.31 -4.49
CA VAL A 35 59.31 -20.86 -5.16
C VAL A 35 58.20 -21.16 -4.15
N ALA A 36 58.54 -21.71 -2.99
CA ALA A 36 57.57 -21.99 -1.92
C ALA A 36 56.93 -20.70 -1.40
N LEU A 37 57.73 -19.65 -1.15
CA LEU A 37 57.24 -18.34 -0.73
C LEU A 37 56.33 -17.72 -1.80
N GLY A 38 56.70 -17.81 -3.09
CA GLY A 38 55.86 -17.33 -4.19
C GLY A 38 54.51 -18.05 -4.25
N ARG A 39 54.50 -19.37 -4.08
CA ARG A 39 53.26 -20.18 -4.03
C ARG A 39 52.37 -19.80 -2.85
N VAL A 40 52.95 -19.60 -1.67
CA VAL A 40 52.20 -19.20 -0.47
C VAL A 40 51.64 -17.78 -0.62
N GLY A 41 52.43 -16.84 -1.16
CA GLY A 41 52.01 -15.47 -1.42
C GLY A 41 50.83 -15.40 -2.40
N LEU A 42 50.91 -16.11 -3.53
CA LEU A 42 49.81 -16.21 -4.49
C LEU A 42 48.56 -16.85 -3.86
N GLY A 43 48.75 -17.89 -3.04
CA GLY A 43 47.65 -18.54 -2.33
C GLY A 43 46.92 -17.60 -1.37
N GLN A 44 47.63 -16.70 -0.69
CA GLN A 44 47.00 -15.71 0.20
C GLN A 44 46.20 -14.66 -0.59
N VAL A 45 46.74 -14.15 -1.70
CA VAL A 45 46.04 -13.15 -2.54
C VAL A 45 44.78 -13.75 -3.17
N LEU A 46 44.81 -15.01 -3.63
CA LEU A 46 43.61 -15.66 -4.15
C LEU A 46 42.53 -15.82 -3.08
N ARG A 47 42.91 -16.14 -1.83
CA ARG A 47 41.96 -16.29 -0.72
C ARG A 47 41.26 -14.97 -0.37
N THR A 48 41.98 -13.85 -0.40
CA THR A 48 41.38 -12.53 -0.13
C THR A 48 40.39 -12.12 -1.21
N GLU A 49 40.70 -12.39 -2.48
CA GLU A 49 39.78 -12.09 -3.59
C GLU A 49 38.56 -13.02 -3.58
N GLN A 50 38.73 -14.31 -3.25
CA GLN A 50 37.62 -15.23 -3.08
C GLN A 50 36.71 -14.85 -1.91
N ALA A 51 37.27 -14.34 -0.80
CA ALA A 51 36.48 -13.85 0.33
C ALA A 51 35.62 -12.65 -0.08
N ARG A 52 36.18 -11.68 -0.83
CA ARG A 52 35.44 -10.51 -1.34
C ARG A 52 34.32 -10.89 -2.29
N VAL A 53 34.56 -11.83 -3.20
CA VAL A 53 33.51 -12.33 -4.11
C VAL A 53 32.44 -13.10 -3.32
N GLY A 54 32.82 -13.80 -2.26
CA GLY A 54 31.88 -14.45 -1.34
C GLY A 54 30.95 -13.46 -0.67
N GLU A 55 31.49 -12.39 -0.09
CA GLU A 55 30.71 -11.33 0.59
C GLU A 55 29.77 -10.59 -0.37
N LEU A 56 30.22 -10.31 -1.59
CA LEU A 56 29.34 -9.67 -2.60
C LEU A 56 28.17 -10.59 -2.98
N LYS A 57 28.42 -11.89 -3.16
CA LYS A 57 27.36 -12.86 -3.46
C LYS A 57 26.36 -13.01 -2.32
N THR A 58 26.81 -13.01 -1.06
CA THR A 58 25.87 -13.08 0.08
C THR A 58 25.03 -11.82 0.19
N GLY A 59 25.61 -10.64 -0.11
CA GLY A 59 24.87 -9.38 -0.17
C GLY A 59 23.78 -9.36 -1.24
N GLU A 60 24.05 -9.88 -2.45
CA GLU A 60 23.05 -9.98 -3.51
C GLU A 60 21.86 -10.89 -3.13
N VAL A 61 22.14 -12.02 -2.48
CA VAL A 61 21.09 -12.94 -2.01
C VAL A 61 20.21 -12.26 -0.96
N GLN A 62 20.80 -11.52 -0.02
CA GLN A 62 20.05 -10.78 1.00
C GLN A 62 19.18 -9.68 0.37
N LEU A 63 19.69 -8.97 -0.64
CA LEU A 63 18.94 -7.95 -1.38
C LEU A 63 17.74 -8.54 -2.12
N LEU A 64 17.92 -9.70 -2.76
CA LEU A 64 16.83 -10.41 -3.43
C LEU A 64 15.76 -10.87 -2.44
N GLU A 65 16.18 -11.39 -1.27
CA GLU A 65 15.24 -11.80 -0.23
C GLU A 65 14.46 -10.61 0.34
N GLN A 66 15.13 -9.47 0.57
CA GLN A 66 14.47 -8.24 1.02
C GLN A 66 13.45 -7.72 -0.01
N LYS A 67 13.81 -7.70 -1.30
CA LYS A 67 12.89 -7.31 -2.38
C LYS A 67 11.65 -8.20 -2.41
N ARG A 68 11.85 -9.52 -2.31
CA ARG A 68 10.74 -10.48 -2.29
C ARG A 68 9.80 -10.26 -1.10
N ARG A 69 10.35 -10.03 0.09
CA ARG A 69 9.54 -9.69 1.28
C ARG A 69 8.75 -8.40 1.09
N LEU A 70 9.33 -7.38 0.44
CA LEU A 70 8.61 -6.13 0.16
C LEU A 70 7.48 -6.34 -0.85
N GLU A 71 7.69 -7.14 -1.89
CA GLU A 71 6.65 -7.50 -2.86
C GLU A 71 5.51 -8.29 -2.20
N GLU A 72 5.83 -9.27 -1.35
CA GLU A 72 4.84 -10.05 -0.59
C GLU A 72 4.03 -9.16 0.37
N LEU A 73 4.68 -8.24 1.08
CA LEU A 73 4.00 -7.26 1.94
C LEU A 73 3.13 -6.29 1.14
N GLY A 74 3.59 -5.88 -0.04
CA GLY A 74 2.81 -5.04 -0.97
C GLY A 74 1.53 -5.74 -1.41
N ALA A 75 1.64 -6.97 -1.88
CA ALA A 75 0.50 -7.79 -2.30
C ALA A 75 -0.50 -8.02 -1.16
N SER A 76 -0.01 -8.30 0.06
CA SER A 76 -0.89 -8.47 1.23
C SER A 76 -1.62 -7.17 1.61
N ARG A 77 -0.94 -6.02 1.49
CA ARG A 77 -1.56 -4.71 1.72
C ARG A 77 -2.67 -4.41 0.71
N GLU A 78 -2.46 -4.75 -0.56
CA GLU A 78 -3.47 -4.56 -1.60
C GLU A 78 -4.69 -5.46 -1.39
N ASP A 79 -4.48 -6.74 -1.05
CA ASP A 79 -5.57 -7.65 -0.69
C ASP A 79 -6.37 -7.14 0.52
N LEU A 80 -5.69 -6.72 1.60
CA LEU A 80 -6.36 -6.14 2.76
C LEU A 80 -7.15 -4.88 2.42
N ARG A 81 -6.60 -4.00 1.56
CA ARG A 81 -7.33 -2.82 1.07
C ARG A 81 -8.55 -3.21 0.25
N GLY A 82 -8.44 -4.20 -0.63
CA GLY A 82 -9.58 -4.72 -1.40
C GLY A 82 -10.66 -5.27 -0.48
N ARG A 83 -10.28 -6.05 0.54
CA ARG A 83 -11.21 -6.57 1.56
C ARG A 83 -11.85 -5.45 2.38
N LEU A 84 -11.09 -4.42 2.76
CA LEU A 84 -11.64 -3.26 3.48
C LEU A 84 -12.59 -2.46 2.59
N ALA A 85 -12.25 -2.21 1.33
CA ALA A 85 -13.14 -1.53 0.39
C ALA A 85 -14.42 -2.33 0.14
N LEU A 86 -14.32 -3.65 0.05
CA LEU A 86 -15.47 -4.54 -0.08
C LEU A 86 -16.31 -4.56 1.22
N LEU A 87 -15.66 -4.61 2.39
CA LEU A 87 -16.35 -4.48 3.67
C LEU A 87 -16.98 -3.10 3.85
N GLU A 88 -16.35 -2.02 3.38
CA GLU A 88 -16.92 -0.67 3.37
C GLU A 88 -18.11 -0.60 2.42
N ALA A 89 -18.01 -1.16 1.22
CA ALA A 89 -19.13 -1.26 0.29
C ALA A 89 -20.30 -2.08 0.90
N LEU A 90 -20.01 -3.23 1.51
CA LEU A 90 -21.00 -4.09 2.18
C LEU A 90 -21.58 -3.48 3.46
N ARG A 91 -20.77 -2.72 4.22
CA ARG A 91 -21.16 -2.04 5.45
C ARG A 91 -21.86 -0.71 5.17
N GLY A 92 -21.91 -0.28 3.92
CA GLY A 92 -22.66 0.90 3.49
C GLY A 92 -21.88 2.21 3.46
N GLY A 93 -20.54 2.14 3.39
CA GLY A 93 -19.63 3.21 2.98
C GLY A 93 -19.73 4.54 3.74
N PRO A 94 -19.07 5.60 3.24
CA PRO A 94 -19.07 6.97 3.80
C PRO A 94 -20.27 7.91 3.51
N PRO A 95 -21.40 7.53 2.86
CA PRO A 95 -22.37 8.50 2.38
C PRO A 95 -23.18 9.17 3.50
N ALA A 96 -23.33 8.54 4.67
CA ALA A 96 -23.99 9.22 5.79
C ALA A 96 -23.21 10.47 6.23
N GLN A 97 -21.89 10.38 6.39
CA GLN A 97 -21.06 11.51 6.81
C GLN A 97 -21.06 12.63 5.74
N ARG A 98 -20.89 12.27 4.47
CA ARG A 98 -20.96 13.26 3.38
C ARG A 98 -22.34 13.91 3.28
N MET A 99 -23.41 13.16 3.53
CA MET A 99 -24.76 13.71 3.52
C MET A 99 -24.97 14.72 4.65
N PHE A 100 -24.41 14.45 5.84
CA PHE A 100 -24.40 15.45 6.90
C PHE A 100 -23.64 16.71 6.50
N GLU A 101 -22.47 16.59 5.87
CA GLU A 101 -21.70 17.74 5.39
C GLU A 101 -22.43 18.57 4.32
N VAL A 102 -23.18 17.90 3.42
CA VAL A 102 -23.99 18.57 2.39
C VAL A 102 -25.16 19.32 3.02
N VAL A 103 -25.84 18.72 3.99
CA VAL A 103 -27.00 19.31 4.67
C VAL A 103 -26.58 20.45 5.60
N ASP A 104 -25.44 20.30 6.28
CA ASP A 104 -24.86 21.33 7.16
C ASP A 104 -24.48 22.59 6.36
N ARG A 105 -23.88 22.42 5.17
CA ARG A 105 -23.62 23.53 4.24
C ARG A 105 -24.88 24.28 3.79
N ALA A 106 -26.00 23.56 3.67
CA ALA A 106 -27.27 24.14 3.24
C ALA A 106 -28.06 24.80 4.38
N LEU A 107 -27.72 24.49 5.64
CA LEU A 107 -28.45 24.97 6.82
C LEU A 107 -28.46 26.51 6.90
N ASN A 108 -29.58 27.06 7.36
CA ASN A 108 -29.69 28.47 7.69
C ASN A 108 -30.10 28.64 9.17
N PRO A 109 -29.85 29.79 9.81
CA PRO A 109 -30.18 30.00 11.23
C PRO A 109 -31.68 29.93 11.56
N SER A 110 -32.53 29.90 10.52
CA SER A 110 -33.98 29.97 10.62
C SER A 110 -34.67 28.61 10.45
N VAL A 111 -33.88 27.54 10.34
CA VAL A 111 -34.31 26.16 10.12
C VAL A 111 -33.55 25.26 11.08
N TRP A 112 -34.26 24.33 11.73
CA TRP A 112 -33.65 23.34 12.62
C TRP A 112 -34.27 21.97 12.41
N PHE A 113 -33.49 20.93 12.70
CA PHE A 113 -33.90 19.54 12.56
C PHE A 113 -34.37 18.98 13.90
N SER A 114 -35.41 18.16 13.85
CA SER A 114 -35.97 17.45 14.99
C SER A 114 -35.65 15.95 14.93
N ASP A 115 -35.69 15.38 13.72
CA ASP A 115 -35.45 13.97 13.48
C ASP A 115 -34.91 13.77 12.06
N TRP A 116 -34.10 12.74 11.88
CA TRP A 116 -33.61 12.32 10.58
C TRP A 116 -33.59 10.80 10.48
N LYS A 117 -33.79 10.29 9.28
CA LYS A 117 -33.71 8.86 8.99
C LYS A 117 -32.99 8.63 7.69
N PHE A 118 -32.00 7.74 7.74
CA PHE A 118 -31.23 7.32 6.59
C PHE A 118 -31.80 6.02 6.04
N VAL A 119 -32.19 6.01 4.76
CA VAL A 119 -32.67 4.82 4.06
C VAL A 119 -31.83 4.62 2.81
N ARG A 120 -31.26 3.42 2.65
CA ARG A 120 -30.51 3.03 1.46
C ARG A 120 -31.34 2.02 0.69
N GLU A 121 -31.89 2.46 -0.43
CA GLU A 121 -32.57 1.58 -1.38
C GLU A 121 -31.59 1.29 -2.51
N GLY A 122 -31.05 0.07 -2.54
CA GLY A 122 -30.33 -0.41 -3.71
C GLY A 122 -31.36 -0.74 -4.79
N GLU A 123 -31.56 0.14 -5.75
CA GLU A 123 -32.38 -0.18 -6.93
C GLU A 123 -31.60 -1.16 -7.82
N ALA A 124 -31.92 -2.45 -7.69
CA ALA A 124 -31.67 -3.39 -8.77
C ALA A 124 -32.62 -3.03 -9.92
N GLY A 125 -32.07 -2.65 -11.08
CA GLY A 125 -32.84 -2.33 -12.28
C GLY A 125 -33.93 -3.38 -12.53
N GLN A 126 -35.18 -2.92 -12.55
CA GLN A 126 -36.40 -3.60 -12.99
C GLN A 126 -36.44 -5.14 -12.82
N ALA A 127 -36.72 -5.59 -11.60
CA ALA A 127 -37.48 -6.82 -11.37
C ALA A 127 -38.33 -6.68 -10.10
N ALA A 128 -39.21 -5.68 -10.06
CA ALA A 128 -40.23 -5.61 -9.03
C ALA A 128 -41.23 -6.76 -9.24
N ARG A 129 -41.18 -7.77 -8.36
CA ARG A 129 -42.38 -8.48 -7.87
C ARG A 129 -42.08 -9.20 -6.55
N GLY A 130 -42.45 -8.53 -5.47
CA GLY A 130 -43.07 -9.16 -4.30
C GLY A 130 -42.13 -9.78 -3.28
N GLY A 131 -41.98 -9.10 -2.14
CA GLY A 131 -41.92 -9.77 -0.85
C GLY A 131 -40.53 -10.03 -0.28
N GLN A 132 -40.29 -9.36 0.85
CA GLN A 132 -39.32 -9.68 1.90
C GLN A 132 -37.84 -9.43 1.60
N ALA A 133 -37.35 -8.41 2.32
CA ALA A 133 -35.97 -8.09 2.60
C ALA A 133 -35.04 -9.33 2.66
N GLY A 134 -34.18 -9.45 1.66
CA GLY A 134 -33.09 -10.42 1.60
C GLY A 134 -32.12 -9.96 0.52
N TYR A 135 -30.97 -9.44 0.93
CA TYR A 135 -29.91 -8.99 0.01
C TYR A 135 -29.28 -10.20 -0.66
N PHE A 136 -29.47 -10.36 -1.97
CA PHE A 136 -28.75 -11.34 -2.79
C PHE A 136 -27.68 -10.62 -3.61
N LEU A 137 -26.40 -10.93 -3.37
CA LEU A 137 -25.31 -10.60 -4.28
C LEU A 137 -25.15 -11.74 -5.28
N ILE A 138 -25.52 -11.49 -6.54
CA ILE A 138 -25.13 -12.36 -7.65
C ILE A 138 -23.66 -12.08 -7.93
N VAL A 139 -22.78 -13.00 -7.51
CA VAL A 139 -21.38 -13.01 -7.96
C VAL A 139 -21.37 -13.76 -9.30
N PRO A 140 -21.20 -13.09 -10.46
CA PRO A 140 -21.11 -13.82 -11.73
C PRO A 140 -19.79 -14.59 -11.73
N LYS A 141 -19.89 -15.91 -11.70
CA LYS A 141 -18.77 -16.82 -11.94
C LYS A 141 -18.67 -17.02 -13.45
N GLY A 142 -17.98 -16.12 -14.14
CA GLY A 142 -17.72 -16.26 -15.57
C GLY A 142 -17.23 -14.99 -16.23
N GLU A 143 -16.15 -15.12 -17.02
CA GLU A 143 -15.64 -14.09 -17.91
C GLU A 143 -16.72 -13.72 -18.94
N GLY A 144 -17.33 -12.54 -18.82
CA GLY A 144 -18.29 -12.06 -19.79
C GLY A 144 -19.07 -10.85 -19.31
N ALA A 145 -18.70 -9.69 -19.86
CA ALA A 145 -19.46 -8.44 -19.92
C ALA A 145 -20.18 -7.99 -18.62
N PHE A 146 -19.55 -7.07 -17.90
CA PHE A 146 -20.26 -6.17 -17.00
C PHE A 146 -21.39 -5.47 -17.79
N PRO A 147 -22.65 -5.48 -17.33
CA PRO A 147 -23.60 -4.46 -17.75
C PRO A 147 -23.03 -3.11 -17.32
N GLU A 148 -22.82 -2.20 -18.27
CA GLU A 148 -22.35 -0.82 -18.05
C GLU A 148 -23.42 0.08 -17.38
N GLU A 149 -24.20 -0.47 -16.45
CA GLU A 149 -25.04 0.36 -15.59
C GLU A 149 -24.35 0.47 -14.23
N PRO A 150 -23.71 1.62 -13.92
CA PRO A 150 -23.06 1.81 -12.64
C PRO A 150 -24.13 1.66 -11.59
N TRP A 151 -23.88 0.81 -10.61
CA TRP A 151 -24.74 0.61 -9.46
C TRP A 151 -24.99 1.99 -8.84
N ARG A 152 -26.17 2.57 -9.06
CA ARG A 152 -26.53 3.86 -8.47
C ARG A 152 -27.01 3.57 -7.06
N GLU A 153 -26.12 3.74 -6.08
CA GLU A 153 -26.52 3.80 -4.69
C GLU A 153 -27.37 5.07 -4.48
N LEU A 154 -28.68 4.96 -4.73
CA LEU A 154 -29.64 6.00 -4.35
C LEU A 154 -29.74 5.99 -2.82
N THR A 155 -29.08 6.97 -2.23
CA THR A 155 -29.14 7.20 -0.79
C THR A 155 -30.25 8.21 -0.53
N ARG A 156 -31.24 7.81 0.27
CA ARG A 156 -32.39 8.64 0.64
C ARG A 156 -32.29 9.04 2.10
N MET A 157 -32.55 10.31 2.39
CA MET A 157 -32.64 10.82 3.75
C MET A 157 -33.95 11.53 3.98
N GLU A 158 -34.69 11.08 4.99
CA GLU A 158 -35.88 11.76 5.48
C GLU A 158 -35.43 12.72 6.59
N ILE A 159 -35.76 14.01 6.47
CA ILE A 159 -35.50 15.03 7.48
C ILE A 159 -36.84 15.60 7.96
N LYS A 160 -37.02 15.64 9.27
CA LYS A 160 -38.10 16.36 9.94
C LYS A 160 -37.52 17.54 10.68
N GLY A 161 -38.17 18.69 10.56
CA GLY A 161 -37.69 19.89 11.20
C GLY A 161 -38.73 20.98 11.30
N GLN A 162 -38.27 22.14 11.70
CA GLN A 162 -39.09 23.34 11.82
C GLN A 162 -38.36 24.53 11.22
N ALA A 163 -39.14 25.45 10.65
CA ALA A 163 -38.67 26.69 10.05
C ALA A 163 -39.45 27.88 10.59
N LEU A 164 -38.80 29.04 10.72
CA LEU A 164 -39.47 30.28 11.16
C LEU A 164 -40.49 30.79 10.14
N SER A 165 -40.31 30.50 8.85
CA SER A 165 -41.21 30.96 7.79
C SER A 165 -41.09 30.10 6.53
N HIS A 166 -42.10 30.18 5.65
CA HIS A 166 -42.07 29.51 4.36
C HIS A 166 -40.93 30.02 3.49
N ALA A 167 -40.56 31.29 3.64
CA ALA A 167 -39.40 31.88 2.96
C ALA A 167 -38.08 31.23 3.42
N ALA A 168 -37.91 31.02 4.73
CA ALA A 168 -36.73 30.36 5.28
C ALA A 168 -36.62 28.89 4.82
N LEU A 169 -37.74 28.17 4.77
CA LEU A 169 -37.78 26.80 4.26
C LEU A 169 -37.47 26.75 2.76
N ALA A 170 -38.06 27.65 1.96
CA ALA A 170 -37.81 27.71 0.53
C ALA A 170 -36.34 28.05 0.20
N GLU A 171 -35.72 28.94 0.98
CA GLU A 171 -34.29 29.23 0.86
C GLU A 171 -33.43 28.01 1.19
N PHE A 172 -33.76 27.29 2.27
CA PHE A 172 -33.07 26.07 2.64
C PHE A 172 -33.14 25.00 1.54
N VAL A 173 -34.34 24.72 1.00
CA VAL A 173 -34.52 23.78 -0.12
C VAL A 173 -33.75 24.22 -1.36
N ARG A 174 -33.73 25.53 -1.66
CA ARG A 174 -32.94 26.07 -2.77
C ARG A 174 -31.44 25.89 -2.58
N ARG A 175 -30.93 26.05 -1.34
CA ARG A 175 -29.52 25.82 -1.01
C ARG A 175 -29.13 24.34 -1.08
N LEU A 176 -30.04 23.44 -0.69
CA LEU A 176 -29.88 21.99 -0.86
C LEU A 176 -29.80 21.62 -2.35
N LEU A 177 -30.78 22.04 -3.16
CA LEU A 177 -30.77 21.77 -4.61
C LEU A 177 -29.59 22.43 -5.34
N GLY A 178 -28.95 23.44 -4.75
CA GLY A 178 -27.74 24.05 -5.28
C GLY A 178 -26.46 23.25 -5.03
N GLN A 179 -26.49 22.19 -4.21
CA GLN A 179 -25.33 21.35 -3.96
C GLN A 179 -25.14 20.35 -5.11
N PRO A 180 -23.93 20.19 -5.66
CA PRO A 180 -23.68 19.28 -6.77
C PRO A 180 -23.89 17.80 -6.43
N GLU A 181 -23.93 17.45 -5.14
CA GLU A 181 -24.13 16.09 -4.64
C GLU A 181 -25.61 15.72 -4.49
N ILE A 182 -26.53 16.69 -4.50
CA ILE A 182 -27.97 16.44 -4.32
C ILE A 182 -28.62 16.17 -5.69
N ALA A 183 -29.28 15.03 -5.80
CA ALA A 183 -30.00 14.63 -7.00
C ALA A 183 -31.41 15.23 -7.02
N ASP A 184 -32.14 15.10 -5.89
CA ASP A 184 -33.49 15.64 -5.76
C ASP A 184 -33.85 15.93 -4.28
N VAL A 185 -34.84 16.81 -4.09
CA VAL A 185 -35.42 17.15 -2.79
C VAL A 185 -36.93 17.19 -2.91
N HIS A 186 -37.60 16.28 -2.18
CA HIS A 186 -39.05 16.22 -2.12
C HIS A 186 -39.56 16.72 -0.78
N LEU A 187 -40.42 17.74 -0.81
CA LEU A 187 -41.12 18.21 0.39
C LEU A 187 -42.40 17.38 0.58
N LEU A 188 -42.40 16.50 1.58
CA LEU A 188 -43.50 15.57 1.84
C LEU A 188 -44.67 16.24 2.54
N ASN A 189 -44.38 17.07 3.56
CA ASN A 189 -45.41 17.69 4.37
C ASN A 189 -44.95 19.04 4.91
N THR A 190 -45.89 19.97 5.03
CA THR A 190 -45.70 21.22 5.78
C THR A 190 -46.94 21.53 6.60
N LYS A 191 -46.74 21.88 7.88
CA LYS A 191 -47.82 22.27 8.78
C LYS A 191 -47.40 23.50 9.55
N THR A 192 -48.27 24.51 9.56
CA THR A 192 -48.06 25.68 10.41
C THR A 192 -48.49 25.34 11.83
N ARG A 193 -47.58 25.51 12.79
CA ARG A 193 -47.84 25.33 14.21
C ARG A 193 -47.65 26.66 14.92
N GLN A 194 -48.72 27.14 15.54
CA GLN A 194 -48.66 28.34 16.37
C GLN A 194 -48.28 27.96 17.81
N TYR A 195 -47.18 28.53 18.29
CA TYR A 195 -46.80 28.52 19.69
C TYR A 195 -47.16 29.88 20.31
N ARG A 196 -47.14 29.95 21.65
CA ARG A 196 -47.41 31.20 22.39
C ARG A 196 -46.45 32.34 22.05
N VAL A 197 -45.28 32.01 21.48
CA VAL A 197 -44.16 32.93 21.21
C VAL A 197 -44.01 33.22 19.70
N GLY A 198 -44.77 32.56 18.84
CA GLY A 198 -44.70 32.74 17.39
C GLY A 198 -45.18 31.52 16.60
N GLY A 199 -45.43 31.70 15.31
CA GLY A 199 -45.73 30.61 14.37
C GLY A 199 -44.44 30.03 13.80
N VAL A 200 -44.35 28.70 13.75
CA VAL A 200 -43.29 27.98 13.02
C VAL A 200 -43.93 27.01 12.04
N ILE A 201 -43.19 26.59 11.04
CA ILE A 201 -43.62 25.60 10.07
C ILE A 201 -42.88 24.31 10.36
N GLU A 202 -43.62 23.29 10.79
CA GLU A 202 -43.13 21.92 10.80
C GLU A 202 -43.07 21.42 9.37
N TYR A 203 -41.96 20.81 8.99
CA TYR A 203 -41.78 20.24 7.66
C TYR A 203 -41.20 18.83 7.74
N GLU A 204 -41.51 18.07 6.70
CA GLU A 204 -40.94 16.75 6.43
C GLU A 204 -40.49 16.74 4.98
N LEU A 205 -39.22 16.40 4.74
CA LEU A 205 -38.64 16.36 3.40
C LEU A 205 -37.78 15.13 3.22
N THR A 206 -37.61 14.74 1.97
CA THR A 206 -36.76 13.64 1.55
C THR A 206 -35.69 14.20 0.62
N VAL A 207 -34.42 13.92 0.91
CA VAL A 207 -33.27 14.27 0.06
C VAL A 207 -32.75 12.99 -0.58
N GLU A 208 -32.52 13.03 -1.88
CA GLU A 208 -31.88 11.95 -2.63
C GLU A 208 -30.51 12.41 -3.11
N ILE A 209 -29.48 11.58 -2.89
CA ILE A 209 -28.10 11.87 -3.26
C ILE A 209 -27.64 10.89 -4.34
N ASP A 210 -27.06 11.45 -5.41
CA ASP A 210 -26.37 10.67 -6.43
C ASP A 210 -24.93 10.43 -5.98
N CYS A 211 -24.69 9.25 -5.43
CA CYS A 211 -23.35 8.85 -5.00
C CYS A 211 -22.42 8.49 -6.19
N GLY A 212 -22.89 8.61 -7.43
CA GLY A 212 -22.21 8.17 -8.66
C GLY A 212 -21.28 9.19 -9.33
N LYS A 213 -21.22 10.45 -8.88
CA LYS A 213 -20.23 11.43 -9.37
C LYS A 213 -19.05 11.53 -8.42
N VAL A 214 -18.00 10.76 -8.70
CA VAL A 214 -16.67 11.07 -8.20
C VAL A 214 -16.19 12.32 -8.94
N PRO A 215 -15.95 13.48 -8.29
CA PRO A 215 -15.29 14.58 -8.94
C PRO A 215 -13.85 14.15 -9.28
N SER A 216 -13.53 14.16 -10.57
CA SER A 216 -12.19 14.01 -11.13
C SER A 216 -11.28 15.16 -10.73
#